data_AF-A0A1G6KEZ3-F1
#
_entry.id   AF-A0A1G6KEZ3-F1
#
_cell.length_a   1.000
_cell.length_b   1.000
_cell.length_c   1.000
_cell.angle_alpha   90.00
_cell.angle_beta   90.00
_cell.angle_gamma   90.00
#
_symmetry.space_group_name_H-M   'P 1'
#
loop_
_entity.id
_entity.type
_entity.pdbx_description
1 polymer ?
#
loop_
_entity_poly.entity_id
_entity_poly.type
_entity_poly.pdbx_seq_one_letter_code
_entity_poly.pdbx_strand_id
1 'polypeptide(L)'
;MMSGAPHLSAANPNADCGCPEEIWIYRNIEVTIHFEPDGAIDAFFDAGDWQNDMTFPPAPDHEAARAAAFAWIDALPTEEEYAATLAKSA
;
A
#
# COMPACT_ATOMS: atom_id res chain seq x y z
N MET A 1 3.28 12.02 -16.08
CA MET A 1 2.59 11.24 -15.04
C MET A 1 3.00 11.83 -13.69
N MET A 2 2.06 12.35 -12.91
CA MET A 2 2.39 12.88 -11.59
C MET A 2 2.55 11.70 -10.63
N SER A 3 3.76 11.13 -10.52
CA SER A 3 4.12 10.39 -9.31
C SER A 3 4.26 11.40 -8.19
N GLY A 4 3.13 11.73 -7.55
CA GLY A 4 3.14 12.45 -6.29
C GLY A 4 3.78 11.55 -5.23
N ALA A 5 4.59 12.15 -4.35
CA ALA A 5 5.08 11.45 -3.17
C ALA A 5 3.90 10.89 -2.35
N PRO A 6 4.07 9.76 -1.63
CA PRO A 6 3.04 9.28 -0.71
C PRO A 6 2.63 10.39 0.24
N HIS A 7 1.32 10.57 0.44
CA HIS A 7 0.80 11.55 1.40
C HIS A 7 -0.11 10.88 2.42
N LEU A 8 0.12 11.21 3.70
CA LEU A 8 -0.69 10.70 4.79
C LEU A 8 -2.06 11.39 4.76
N SER A 9 -3.12 10.60 4.67
CA SER A 9 -4.50 11.06 4.70
C SER A 9 -5.06 10.99 6.13
N ALA A 10 -4.81 9.89 6.83
CA ALA A 10 -5.26 9.68 8.20
C ALA A 10 -4.34 8.75 8.99
N ALA A 11 -4.31 8.90 10.30
CA ALA A 11 -3.63 7.99 11.22
C ALA A 11 -4.51 7.82 12.45
N ASN A 12 -5.08 6.64 12.63
CA ASN A 12 -6.01 6.34 13.72
C ASN A 12 -5.83 4.88 14.16
N PRO A 13 -6.19 4.53 15.41
CA PRO A 13 -6.33 3.13 15.79
C PRO A 13 -7.41 2.45 14.94
N ASN A 14 -7.15 1.23 14.50
CA ASN A 14 -8.15 0.37 13.87
C ASN A 14 -9.33 0.15 14.83
N ALA A 15 -10.55 0.25 14.32
CA ALA A 15 -11.76 0.24 15.14
C ALA A 15 -12.03 -1.11 15.83
N ASP A 16 -11.54 -2.22 15.25
CA ASP A 16 -11.83 -3.58 15.71
C ASP A 16 -10.79 -4.10 16.71
N CYS A 17 -9.50 -3.84 16.46
CA CYS A 17 -8.41 -4.35 17.29
C CYS A 17 -7.63 -3.27 18.07
N GLY A 18 -7.79 -1.99 17.72
CA GLY A 18 -7.09 -0.87 18.37
C GLY A 18 -5.61 -0.71 17.98
N CYS A 19 -5.10 -1.55 17.09
CA CYS A 19 -3.74 -1.41 16.56
C CYS A 19 -3.59 -0.11 15.76
N PRO A 20 -2.40 0.52 15.73
CA PRO A 20 -2.18 1.69 14.90
C PRO A 20 -2.45 1.38 13.42
N GLU A 21 -3.12 2.30 12.75
CA GLU A 21 -3.38 2.21 11.31
C GLU A 21 -3.15 3.58 10.66
N GLU A 22 -2.58 3.55 9.46
CA GLU A 22 -2.35 4.74 8.65
C GLU A 22 -2.95 4.58 7.26
N ILE A 23 -3.69 5.59 6.81
CA ILE A 23 -4.25 5.68 5.46
C ILE A 23 -3.39 6.67 4.69
N TRP A 24 -2.80 6.19 3.60
CA TRP A 24 -1.95 6.93 2.69
C TRP A 24 -2.59 6.99 1.32
N ILE A 25 -2.33 8.04 0.58
CA ILE A 25 -2.67 8.09 -0.85
C ILE A 25 -1.36 8.14 -1.63
N TYR A 26 -1.18 7.17 -2.52
CA TYR A 26 0.02 7.04 -3.33
C TYR A 26 -0.33 6.54 -4.73
N ARG A 27 0.17 7.20 -5.79
CA ARG A 27 -0.19 6.91 -7.20
C ARG A 27 -1.71 6.87 -7.47
N ASN A 28 -2.50 7.71 -6.76
CA ASN A 28 -3.98 7.72 -6.76
C ASN A 28 -4.63 6.43 -6.20
N ILE A 29 -3.89 5.65 -5.43
CA ILE A 29 -4.36 4.46 -4.73
C ILE A 29 -4.44 4.80 -3.25
N GLU A 30 -5.53 4.42 -2.58
CA GLU A 30 -5.58 4.46 -1.12
C GLU A 30 -4.87 3.22 -0.57
N VAL A 31 -3.94 3.45 0.35
CA VAL A 31 -3.09 2.42 0.95
C VAL A 31 -3.26 2.49 2.45
N THR A 32 -3.85 1.45 3.03
CA THR A 32 -4.00 1.29 4.47
C THR A 32 -2.85 0.45 4.99
N ILE A 33 -2.13 0.93 5.99
CA ILE A 33 -1.01 0.23 6.64
C ILE A 33 -1.40 -0.02 8.09
N HIS A 34 -1.58 -1.29 8.44
CA HIS A 34 -1.90 -1.77 9.77
C HIS A 34 -0.63 -2.26 10.46
N PHE A 35 -0.36 -1.77 11.66
CA PHE A 35 0.85 -2.10 12.42
C PHE A 35 0.51 -3.10 13.53
N GLU A 36 0.89 -4.37 13.33
CA GLU A 36 0.57 -5.44 14.26
C GLU A 36 1.43 -5.38 15.54
N PRO A 37 0.94 -5.89 16.69
CA PRO A 37 1.68 -5.87 17.96
C PRO A 37 2.99 -6.69 17.96
N ASP A 38 3.11 -7.67 17.06
CA ASP A 38 4.33 -8.47 16.88
C ASP A 38 5.36 -7.79 15.96
N GLY A 39 5.03 -6.60 15.44
CA GLY A 39 5.84 -5.80 14.55
C GLY A 39 5.61 -6.10 13.07
N ALA A 40 4.81 -7.11 12.72
CA ALA A 40 4.39 -7.37 11.35
C ALA A 40 3.51 -6.23 10.81
N ILE A 41 3.33 -6.21 9.49
CA ILE A 41 2.62 -5.14 8.81
C ILE A 41 1.66 -5.76 7.83
N ASP A 42 0.39 -5.39 7.94
CA ASP A 42 -0.59 -5.68 6.91
C ASP A 42 -0.85 -4.41 6.11
N ALA A 43 -0.49 -4.43 4.82
CA ALA A 43 -0.84 -3.36 3.90
C ALA A 43 -1.98 -3.80 3.00
N PHE A 44 -2.97 -2.93 2.86
CA PHE A 44 -4.09 -3.09 1.95
C PHE A 44 -4.09 -1.92 0.97
N PHE A 45 -4.43 -2.17 -0.29
CA PHE A 45 -4.71 -1.10 -1.22
C PHE A 45 -6.12 -1.19 -1.80
N ASP A 46 -6.71 -0.02 -2.04
CA ASP A 46 -7.98 0.13 -2.74
C ASP A 46 -7.81 1.09 -3.93
N ALA A 47 -8.10 0.56 -5.12
CA ALA A 47 -8.19 1.30 -6.38
C ALA A 47 -9.54 1.08 -7.07
N GLY A 48 -10.63 0.97 -6.28
CA GLY A 48 -11.99 0.70 -6.75
C GLY A 48 -12.25 -0.79 -6.95
N ASP A 49 -12.41 -1.22 -8.21
CA ASP A 49 -12.65 -2.64 -8.54
C ASP A 49 -11.41 -3.53 -8.31
N TRP A 50 -10.24 -2.92 -8.10
CA TRP A 50 -9.01 -3.63 -7.80
C TRP A 50 -8.57 -3.36 -6.36
N GLN A 51 -8.60 -4.41 -5.56
CA GLN A 51 -8.22 -4.40 -4.16
C GLN A 51 -7.28 -5.58 -3.91
N ASN A 52 -6.30 -5.38 -3.04
CA ASN A 52 -5.39 -6.46 -2.65
C ASN A 52 -4.76 -6.16 -1.29
N ASP A 53 -4.29 -7.20 -0.63
CA ASP A 53 -3.61 -7.14 0.66
C ASP A 53 -2.28 -7.88 0.61
N MET A 54 -1.35 -7.45 1.47
CA MET A 54 -0.04 -8.07 1.63
C MET A 54 0.45 -7.93 3.07
N THR A 55 0.81 -9.06 3.68
CA THR A 55 1.51 -9.10 4.96
C THR A 55 3.02 -9.07 4.73
N PHE A 56 3.70 -8.14 5.39
CA PHE A 56 5.15 -8.05 5.45
C PHE A 56 5.70 -8.56 6.78
N PRO A 57 6.92 -9.14 6.80
CA PRO A 57 7.58 -9.51 8.04
C PRO A 57 7.84 -8.28 8.93
N PRO A 58 8.14 -8.49 10.22
CA PRO A 58 8.36 -7.38 11.14
C PRO A 58 9.41 -6.38 10.67
N ALA A 59 9.07 -5.10 10.74
CA ALA A 59 9.97 -3.99 10.43
C ALA A 59 10.61 -3.42 11.71
N PRO A 60 11.83 -2.85 11.61
CA PRO A 60 12.51 -2.25 12.77
C PRO A 60 11.79 -1.00 13.31
N ASP A 61 11.02 -0.31 12.47
CA ASP A 61 10.24 0.88 12.81
C ASP A 61 9.12 1.13 11.78
N HIS A 62 8.26 2.11 12.07
CA HIS A 62 7.14 2.47 11.18
C HIS A 62 7.61 3.07 9.85
N GLU A 63 8.81 3.66 9.78
CA GLU A 63 9.31 4.23 8.52
C GLU A 63 9.70 3.13 7.53
N ALA A 64 10.42 2.12 8.00
CA ALA A 64 10.75 0.93 7.24
C ALA A 64 9.50 0.17 6.80
N ALA A 65 8.47 0.12 7.66
CA ALA A 65 7.17 -0.47 7.33
C ALA A 65 6.49 0.25 6.16
N ARG A 66 6.38 1.58 6.23
CA ARG A 66 5.82 2.40 5.14
C ARG A 66 6.61 2.23 3.85
N ALA A 67 7.94 2.21 3.92
CA ALA A 67 8.79 2.00 2.76
C ALA A 67 8.53 0.64 2.09
N ALA A 68 8.31 -0.44 2.85
CA ALA A 68 7.94 -1.74 2.30
C ALA A 68 6.59 -1.71 1.58
N ALA A 69 5.57 -1.10 2.20
CA ALA A 69 4.24 -0.94 1.58
C ALA A 69 4.31 -0.12 0.29
N PHE A 70 5.01 1.02 0.30
CA PHE A 70 5.14 1.85 -0.91
C PHE A 70 5.96 1.17 -2.00
N ALA A 71 7.01 0.41 -1.65
CA ALA A 71 7.77 -0.38 -2.62
C ALA A 71 6.90 -1.45 -3.30
N TRP A 72 5.96 -2.04 -2.57
CA TRP A 72 4.96 -2.94 -3.17
C TRP A 72 4.06 -2.21 -4.16
N ILE A 73 3.55 -1.02 -3.81
CA ILE A 73 2.76 -0.19 -4.72
C ILE A 73 3.56 0.25 -5.94
N ASP A 74 4.85 0.57 -5.80
CA ASP A 74 5.75 0.90 -6.91
C ASP A 74 5.95 -0.26 -7.88
N ALA A 75 5.93 -1.50 -7.38
CA ALA A 75 6.06 -2.70 -8.20
C ALA A 75 4.80 -3.02 -9.03
N LEU A 76 3.66 -2.38 -8.73
CA LEU A 76 2.44 -2.55 -9.52
C LEU A 76 2.58 -1.87 -10.89
N PRO A 77 2.19 -2.56 -11.98
CA PRO A 77 2.26 -1.96 -13.31
C PRO A 77 1.32 -0.77 -13.40
N THR A 78 1.72 0.27 -14.11
CA THR A 78 0.80 1.31 -14.57
C THR A 78 -0.21 0.72 -15.57
N GLU A 79 -1.32 1.42 -15.80
CA GLU A 79 -2.29 1.05 -16.83
C GLU A 79 -1.63 0.88 -18.21
N GLU A 80 -0.69 1.77 -18.56
CA GLU A 80 0.04 1.72 -19.83
C GLU A 80 0.94 0.48 -19.93
N GLU A 81 1.69 0.18 -18.86
CA GLU A 81 2.55 -1.01 -18.80
C GLU A 81 1.73 -2.29 -18.86
N TYR A 82 0.61 -2.35 -18.14
CA TYR A 82 -0.30 -3.49 -18.18
C TYR A 82 -0.90 -3.67 -19.58
N ALA A 83 -1.41 -2.61 -20.20
CA ALA A 83 -1.91 -2.65 -21.57
C ALA A 83 -0.84 -3.13 -22.58
N ALA A 84 0.41 -2.69 -22.41
CA ALA A 84 1.54 -3.13 -23.24
C ALA A 84 1.88 -4.62 -23.06
N THR A 85 1.65 -5.20 -21.87
CA THR A 85 1.83 -6.66 -21.65
C THR A 85 0.74 -7.48 -22.32
N LEU A 86 -0.50 -7.00 -22.32
CA LEU A 86 -1.61 -7.66 -23.01
C LEU A 86 -1.40 -7.63 -24.54
N ALA A 87 -0.95 -6.50 -25.08
CA ALA A 87 -0.71 -6.33 -26.52
C ALA A 87 0.42 -7.24 -27.07
N LYS A 88 1.36 -7.68 -26.23
CA LYS A 88 2.42 -8.64 -26.60
C LYS A 88 2.00 -10.10 -26.48
N SER A 89 0.86 -10.35 -25.84
CA SER A 89 0.33 -11.70 -25.57
C SER A 89 -0.83 -12.07 -26.50
N ALA A 90 -1.20 -11.17 -27.42
CA ALA A 90 -2.22 -11.32 -28.45
C ALA A 90 -1.58 -11.56 -29.83
#